data_AF-A0AAW8TJ48-F1
#
_entry.id   AF-A0AAW8TJ48-F1
#
_cell.length_a   1.000
_cell.length_b   1.000
_cell.length_c   1.000
_cell.angle_alpha   90.00
_cell.angle_beta   90.00
_cell.angle_gamma   90.00
#
_symmetry.space_group_name_H-M   'P 1'
#
loop_
_entity.id
_entity.type
_entity.pdbx_description
1 polymer ?
#
loop_
_entity_poly.entity_id
_entity_poly.type
_entity_poly.pdbx_seq_one_letter_code
_entity_poly.pdbx_strand_id
1 'polypeptide(L)'
;MNNEEEKEKRLTEEAELTADSPKMGKENEEQPIDGKIISGYALKFGQPSKDLGGFVEVITPEALKEVDLSNVFLLQNHDYSKPLASVKAGTLKLNIDDVGLHFEATLNDTSYANDVYENVSKKLLDSMSFGFVLGIDSFDKKEDGTIERSIDKIKALNEISVVTVPAYDSSNVQVNKRSYESFMSNNQAKQTNNSLESTSKAQKESKNMEKTLIDNEKTEMRGYEEYIRSQGEVRDGVTTVNAAAVVPEEVIGEVFDLKRSNYNLAQYATVKTVSNGQGKYPVATNQQAVLATKAELAEIGDIDAEMFTSVDYKVETRAGKIALSNEVVEDSAVNIVQEVKDQLAKLVENTDNKHIMDLLKTFTKKTAATLDDLKQLYNVALDPALNKMVILNQSGYNHLDTLKDSDGRYILQPDVTAPSGRSLFGMPVVLIADTLFANPKVGTFPMIMGDIAQSIFVARRNQVTTQWEKFDYYSQGLAVIVRNDYKKIDENASVYIEFTPVVTPKA
;
A
#
# COMPACT_ATOMS: atom_id res chain seq x y z
N MET A 1 -40.44 5.08 -47.39
CA MET A 1 -39.97 5.73 -46.15
C MET A 1 -39.50 4.61 -45.23
N ASN A 2 -38.18 4.56 -45.05
CA ASN A 2 -37.32 4.01 -43.97
C ASN A 2 -38.04 3.25 -42.84
N ASN A 3 -37.55 2.12 -42.32
CA ASN A 3 -36.17 1.79 -41.90
C ASN A 3 -35.98 0.26 -41.86
N GLU A 4 -34.77 -0.18 -42.18
CA GLU A 4 -34.32 -1.59 -42.21
C GLU A 4 -34.04 -2.15 -40.81
N GLU A 5 -34.32 -3.45 -40.66
CA GLU A 5 -34.05 -4.29 -39.49
C GLU A 5 -32.57 -4.71 -39.43
N GLU A 6 -31.88 -4.39 -38.33
CA GLU A 6 -30.55 -4.93 -38.02
C GLU A 6 -30.66 -6.40 -37.58
N LYS A 7 -30.03 -7.28 -38.36
CA LYS A 7 -29.84 -8.71 -38.05
C LYS A 7 -28.45 -8.93 -37.42
N GLU A 8 -28.46 -9.58 -36.26
CA GLU A 8 -27.31 -10.29 -35.69
C GLU A 8 -26.70 -11.29 -36.70
N LYS A 9 -25.36 -11.33 -36.76
CA LYS A 9 -24.60 -12.47 -37.28
C LYS A 9 -23.39 -12.74 -36.39
N ARG A 10 -23.34 -13.96 -35.84
CA ARG A 10 -22.18 -14.60 -35.21
C ARG A 10 -21.38 -15.44 -36.23
N LEU A 11 -20.14 -15.76 -35.82
CA LEU A 11 -19.16 -16.79 -36.28
C LEU A 11 -18.30 -16.35 -37.49
N THR A 12 -16.97 -16.55 -37.48
CA THR A 12 -16.29 -17.85 -37.36
C THR A 12 -14.86 -17.81 -36.78
N GLU A 13 -14.47 -18.99 -36.26
CA GLU A 13 -13.13 -19.46 -35.89
C GLU A 13 -12.11 -19.34 -37.02
N GLU A 14 -10.88 -18.88 -36.75
CA GLU A 14 -9.59 -19.42 -37.22
C GLU A 14 -8.47 -18.71 -36.42
N ALA A 15 -7.93 -19.36 -35.40
CA ALA A 15 -6.71 -18.93 -34.72
C ALA A 15 -5.66 -20.05 -34.87
N GLU A 16 -4.85 -19.96 -35.93
CA GLU A 16 -3.67 -20.80 -36.07
C GLU A 16 -2.58 -20.32 -35.10
N LEU A 17 -2.32 -21.15 -34.09
CA LEU A 17 -1.15 -21.11 -33.22
C LEU A 17 0.02 -21.78 -33.95
N THR A 18 1.05 -21.00 -34.30
CA THR A 18 2.39 -21.55 -34.57
C THR A 18 3.41 -20.89 -33.65
N ALA A 19 3.95 -21.70 -32.73
CA ALA A 19 5.11 -21.37 -31.91
C ALA A 19 6.37 -21.45 -32.76
N ASP A 20 7.26 -20.46 -32.66
CA ASP A 20 8.64 -20.59 -33.10
C ASP A 20 9.59 -20.32 -31.92
N SER A 21 10.60 -21.17 -31.80
CA SER A 21 11.55 -21.27 -30.68
C SER A 21 12.77 -20.33 -30.90
N PRO A 22 13.60 -20.06 -29.86
CA PRO A 22 14.40 -18.84 -29.79
C PRO A 22 15.69 -18.89 -30.62
N LYS A 23 16.01 -17.79 -31.30
CA LYS A 23 17.34 -17.55 -31.89
C LYS A 23 18.17 -16.64 -30.99
N MET A 24 19.29 -17.20 -30.52
CA MET A 24 20.34 -16.52 -29.76
C MET A 24 21.21 -15.66 -30.70
N GLY A 25 21.47 -14.41 -30.28
CA GLY A 25 22.73 -13.69 -30.52
C GLY A 25 22.84 -12.80 -31.76
N LYS A 26 22.60 -11.49 -31.58
CA LYS A 26 23.45 -10.41 -32.13
C LYS A 26 23.52 -9.25 -31.13
N GLU A 27 24.73 -8.89 -30.75
CA GLU A 27 25.05 -7.72 -29.93
C GLU A 27 24.75 -6.40 -30.69
N ASN A 28 24.10 -5.48 -29.96
CA ASN A 28 24.18 -4.02 -29.98
C ASN A 28 24.24 -3.25 -31.31
N GLU A 29 23.08 -2.70 -31.69
CA GLU A 29 22.96 -1.26 -31.95
C GLU A 29 21.80 -0.73 -31.07
N GLU A 30 22.12 0.00 -30.00
CA GLU A 30 21.13 0.75 -29.21
C GLU A 30 20.46 1.79 -30.12
N GLN A 31 19.24 1.49 -30.56
CA GLN A 31 18.34 2.48 -31.13
C GLN A 31 17.87 3.40 -29.99
N PRO A 32 17.99 4.73 -30.10
CA PRO A 32 17.51 5.62 -29.06
C PRO A 32 15.99 5.51 -29.00
N ILE A 33 15.47 5.04 -27.85
CA ILE A 33 14.06 5.16 -27.53
C ILE A 33 13.77 6.66 -27.49
N ASP A 34 12.85 7.12 -28.33
CA ASP A 34 12.30 8.49 -28.29
C ASP A 34 11.49 8.63 -26.98
N GLY A 35 12.22 8.72 -25.87
CA GLY A 35 11.69 8.60 -24.51
C GLY A 35 11.23 9.93 -23.95
N LYS A 36 10.17 9.90 -23.14
CA LYS A 36 9.74 11.02 -22.30
C LYS A 36 10.78 11.25 -21.21
N ILE A 37 11.73 12.16 -21.47
CA ILE A 37 12.85 12.44 -20.55
C ILE A 37 12.56 13.68 -19.72
N ILE A 38 12.73 13.57 -18.40
CA ILE A 38 12.76 14.70 -17.47
C ILE A 38 14.11 14.78 -16.76
N SER A 39 14.54 15.99 -16.43
CA SER A 39 15.80 16.24 -15.73
C SER A 39 15.70 17.45 -14.81
N GLY A 40 16.66 17.58 -13.90
CA GLY A 40 16.71 18.71 -12.98
C GLY A 40 17.62 18.44 -11.78
N TYR A 41 17.43 19.22 -10.72
CA TYR A 41 18.15 19.05 -9.46
C TYR A 41 17.17 18.60 -8.38
N ALA A 42 17.40 17.39 -7.85
CA ALA A 42 16.60 16.86 -6.75
C ALA A 42 16.90 17.59 -5.43
N LEU A 43 18.16 18.00 -5.25
CA LEU A 43 18.61 18.87 -4.15
C LEU A 43 19.75 19.75 -4.63
N LYS A 44 19.92 20.92 -4.01
CA LYS A 44 21.02 21.86 -4.25
C LYS A 44 21.74 22.16 -2.93
N PHE A 45 23.05 22.20 -2.97
CA PHE A 45 23.87 22.45 -1.79
C PHE A 45 23.79 23.92 -1.35
N GLY A 46 23.89 24.15 -0.04
CA GLY A 46 23.94 25.48 0.55
C GLY A 46 22.65 26.31 0.45
N GLN A 47 21.56 25.71 -0.04
CA GLN A 47 20.25 26.38 -0.14
C GLN A 47 19.38 25.99 1.06
N PRO A 48 18.77 26.96 1.77
CA PRO A 48 17.89 26.65 2.89
C PRO A 48 16.55 26.08 2.40
N SER A 49 15.97 25.20 3.21
CA SER A 49 14.58 24.80 3.08
C SER A 49 13.63 25.93 3.49
N LYS A 50 12.33 25.72 3.26
CA LYS A 50 11.26 26.41 4.00
C LYS A 50 11.38 26.12 5.49
N ASP A 51 10.64 26.88 6.30
CA ASP A 51 10.49 26.58 7.72
C ASP A 51 9.87 25.19 7.91
N LEU A 52 10.61 24.28 8.55
CA LEU A 52 10.23 22.90 8.84
C LEU A 52 9.75 22.72 10.29
N GLY A 53 9.14 23.76 10.87
CA GLY A 53 8.55 23.71 12.21
C GLY A 53 9.43 24.34 13.28
N GLY A 54 10.00 25.49 12.98
CA GLY A 54 10.86 26.29 13.86
C GLY A 54 12.34 26.29 13.48
N PHE A 55 12.70 25.67 12.35
CA PHE A 55 14.07 25.65 11.83
C PHE A 55 14.09 25.50 10.30
N VAL A 56 15.17 25.95 9.67
CA VAL A 56 15.48 25.72 8.26
C VAL A 56 16.60 24.70 8.14
N GLU A 57 16.57 23.90 7.08
CA GLU A 57 17.57 22.86 6.80
C GLU A 57 18.43 23.24 5.59
N VAL A 58 19.75 23.07 5.70
CA VAL A 58 20.71 23.30 4.61
C VAL A 58 21.50 22.02 4.38
N ILE A 59 21.57 21.56 3.13
CA ILE A 59 22.40 20.40 2.76
C ILE A 59 23.80 20.88 2.36
N THR A 60 24.84 20.36 3.01
CA THR A 60 26.22 20.75 2.68
C THR A 60 26.77 19.94 1.49
N PRO A 61 27.79 20.44 0.76
CA PRO A 61 28.46 19.70 -0.32
C PRO A 61 29.06 18.35 0.12
N GLU A 62 29.32 18.19 1.42
CA GLU A 62 29.83 16.96 2.02
C GLU A 62 28.77 15.87 2.13
N ALA A 63 27.48 16.24 2.17
CA ALA A 63 26.38 15.38 2.56
C ALA A 63 26.24 14.10 1.73
N LEU A 64 26.56 14.15 0.43
CA LEU A 64 26.38 13.02 -0.49
C LEU A 64 27.66 12.24 -0.82
N LYS A 65 28.84 12.64 -0.30
CA LYS A 65 30.14 12.07 -0.73
C LYS A 65 30.27 10.56 -0.52
N GLU A 66 29.60 10.01 0.50
CA GLU A 66 29.65 8.58 0.84
C GLU A 66 28.32 7.84 0.59
N VAL A 67 27.38 8.47 -0.11
CA VAL A 67 26.05 7.88 -0.32
C VAL A 67 26.09 6.92 -1.52
N ASP A 68 25.64 5.68 -1.29
CA ASP A 68 25.38 4.74 -2.38
C ASP A 68 24.09 5.14 -3.12
N LEU A 69 24.23 5.52 -4.39
CA LEU A 69 23.14 5.94 -5.27
C LEU A 69 22.61 4.81 -6.16
N SER A 70 23.13 3.59 -6.05
CA SER A 70 22.82 2.47 -6.95
C SER A 70 21.37 1.98 -6.88
N ASN A 71 20.66 2.29 -5.78
CA ASN A 71 19.29 1.82 -5.52
C ASN A 71 18.31 2.96 -5.23
N VAL A 72 18.46 4.10 -5.94
CA VAL A 72 17.56 5.25 -5.83
C VAL A 72 16.39 5.15 -6.82
N PHE A 73 15.20 5.54 -6.36
CA PHE A 73 13.99 5.68 -7.18
C PHE A 73 13.68 7.14 -7.47
N LEU A 74 13.10 7.41 -8.64
CA LEU A 74 12.33 8.62 -8.90
C LEU A 74 10.84 8.27 -8.74
N LEU A 75 10.14 8.97 -7.86
CA LEU A 75 8.72 8.73 -7.56
C LEU A 75 7.86 9.97 -7.87
N GLN A 76 6.54 9.76 -7.85
CA GLN A 76 5.57 10.85 -7.76
C GLN A 76 5.13 11.01 -6.29
N ASN A 77 5.27 12.20 -5.70
CA ASN A 77 4.78 12.52 -4.36
C ASN A 77 5.20 11.55 -3.23
N HIS A 78 6.46 11.06 -3.24
CA HIS A 78 6.99 10.09 -2.26
C HIS A 78 6.23 8.75 -2.19
N ASP A 79 5.41 8.45 -3.20
CA ASP A 79 4.59 7.25 -3.26
C ASP A 79 5.34 6.13 -3.99
N TYR A 80 5.81 5.14 -3.22
CA TYR A 80 6.50 3.97 -3.76
C TYR A 80 5.62 3.08 -4.64
N SER A 81 4.29 3.27 -4.63
CA SER A 81 3.39 2.63 -5.60
C SER A 81 3.38 3.31 -6.97
N LYS A 82 4.01 4.49 -7.10
CA LYS A 82 4.09 5.29 -8.33
C LYS A 82 5.54 5.58 -8.76
N PRO A 83 6.35 4.55 -9.06
CA PRO A 83 7.71 4.73 -9.53
C PRO A 83 7.72 5.28 -10.96
N LEU A 84 8.48 6.35 -11.18
CA LEU A 84 8.67 7.00 -12.48
C LEU A 84 9.93 6.49 -13.19
N ALA A 85 11.01 6.27 -12.44
CA ALA A 85 12.28 5.71 -12.93
C ALA A 85 13.10 5.12 -11.77
N SER A 86 14.14 4.33 -12.06
CA SER A 86 15.07 3.85 -11.02
C SER A 86 16.48 3.64 -11.57
N VAL A 87 17.50 3.79 -10.71
CA VAL A 87 18.90 3.59 -11.10
C VAL A 87 19.14 2.13 -11.48
N LYS A 88 18.59 1.21 -10.68
CA LYS A 88 18.69 -0.24 -10.92
C LYS A 88 18.11 -0.68 -12.27
N ALA A 89 17.05 -0.03 -12.74
CA ALA A 89 16.46 -0.31 -14.07
C ALA A 89 17.18 0.40 -15.22
N GLY A 90 18.20 1.23 -14.94
CA GLY A 90 18.90 2.04 -15.94
C GLY A 90 18.08 3.22 -16.48
N THR A 91 16.88 3.47 -15.93
CA THR A 91 15.99 4.55 -16.38
C THR A 91 16.18 5.86 -15.62
N LEU A 92 16.97 5.86 -14.53
CA LEU A 92 17.37 7.04 -13.79
C LEU A 92 18.90 7.14 -13.73
N LYS A 93 19.44 8.30 -14.11
CA LYS A 93 20.85 8.65 -13.96
C LYS A 93 20.95 9.75 -12.91
N LEU A 94 21.89 9.58 -11.97
CA LEU A 94 22.19 10.55 -10.92
C LEU A 94 23.64 11.01 -11.05
N ASN A 95 23.87 12.31 -10.91
CA ASN A 95 25.19 12.90 -10.94
C ASN A 95 25.30 13.93 -9.81
N ILE A 96 26.33 13.79 -8.97
CA ILE A 96 26.66 14.80 -7.97
C ILE A 96 27.65 15.77 -8.62
N ASP A 97 27.34 17.06 -8.56
CA ASP A 97 28.21 18.15 -9.02
C ASP A 97 28.30 19.27 -7.97
N ASP A 98 28.97 20.37 -8.32
CA ASP A 98 29.17 21.51 -7.41
C ASP A 98 27.86 22.25 -7.05
N VAL A 99 26.76 21.99 -7.79
CA VAL A 99 25.45 22.59 -7.53
C VAL A 99 24.61 21.70 -6.61
N GLY A 100 24.62 20.38 -6.82
CA GLY A 100 23.80 19.45 -6.07
C GLY A 100 23.70 18.05 -6.67
N LEU A 101 22.55 17.41 -6.48
CA LEU A 101 22.23 16.13 -7.10
C LEU A 101 21.40 16.35 -8.37
N HIS A 102 22.08 16.36 -9.52
CA HIS A 102 21.44 16.39 -10.82
C HIS A 102 20.89 15.00 -11.17
N PHE A 103 19.70 14.96 -11.79
CA PHE A 103 19.11 13.73 -12.30
C PHE A 103 18.66 13.85 -13.76
N GLU A 104 18.70 12.73 -14.47
CA GLU A 104 18.06 12.55 -15.77
C GLU A 104 17.29 11.23 -15.73
N ALA A 105 15.99 11.27 -16.04
CA ALA A 105 15.11 10.13 -15.97
C ALA A 105 14.37 9.92 -17.29
N THR A 106 14.40 8.70 -17.79
CA THR A 106 13.54 8.24 -18.88
C THR A 106 12.28 7.63 -18.27
N LEU A 107 11.13 8.23 -18.54
CA LEU A 107 9.86 7.81 -17.98
C LEU A 107 9.29 6.62 -18.75
N ASN A 108 8.72 5.67 -18.00
CA ASN A 108 7.96 4.54 -18.57
C ASN A 108 6.62 5.01 -19.16
N ASP A 109 6.06 4.23 -20.09
CA ASP A 109 4.76 4.51 -20.71
C ASP A 109 3.58 4.02 -19.86
N THR A 110 3.50 4.53 -18.62
CA THR A 110 2.33 4.32 -17.74
C THR A 110 1.48 5.58 -17.70
N SER A 111 0.18 5.45 -17.43
CA SER A 111 -0.73 6.61 -17.38
C SER A 111 -0.25 7.69 -16.41
N TYR A 112 0.18 7.32 -15.20
CA TYR A 112 0.64 8.29 -14.21
C TYR A 112 1.98 8.93 -14.58
N ALA A 113 2.90 8.20 -15.22
CA ALA A 113 4.17 8.77 -15.69
C ALA A 113 3.94 9.75 -16.86
N ASN A 114 2.97 9.43 -17.72
CA ASN A 114 2.52 10.31 -18.80
C ASN A 114 1.88 11.59 -18.26
N ASP A 115 1.04 11.48 -17.22
CA ASP A 115 0.45 12.64 -16.54
C ASP A 115 1.53 13.52 -15.90
N VAL A 116 2.53 12.91 -15.23
CA VAL A 116 3.66 13.65 -14.66
C VAL A 116 4.44 14.37 -15.75
N TYR A 117 4.77 13.69 -16.87
CA TYR A 117 5.47 14.32 -17.98
C TYR A 117 4.71 15.52 -18.55
N GLU A 118 3.41 15.38 -18.79
CA GLU A 118 2.56 16.47 -19.28
C GLU A 118 2.49 17.64 -18.29
N ASN A 119 2.35 17.34 -17.00
CA ASN A 119 2.30 18.35 -15.96
C ASN A 119 3.65 19.08 -15.82
N VAL A 120 4.78 18.38 -15.95
CA VAL A 120 6.12 19.00 -15.98
C VAL A 120 6.32 19.83 -17.26
N SER A 121 5.90 19.32 -18.41
CA SER A 121 5.97 20.01 -19.70
C SER A 121 5.22 21.35 -19.68
N LYS A 122 4.06 21.36 -19.01
CA LYS A 122 3.19 22.53 -18.83
C LYS A 122 3.57 23.39 -17.63
N LYS A 123 4.64 23.04 -16.89
CA LYS A 123 5.09 23.72 -15.66
C LYS A 123 4.02 23.76 -14.56
N LEU A 124 3.09 22.80 -14.56
CA LEU A 124 2.18 22.58 -13.44
C LEU A 124 2.92 21.90 -12.27
N LEU A 125 3.91 21.07 -12.59
CA LEU A 125 4.88 20.51 -11.66
C LEU A 125 6.27 20.97 -12.09
N ASP A 126 7.00 21.66 -11.23
CA ASP A 126 8.34 22.17 -11.53
C ASP A 126 9.35 21.91 -10.40
N SER A 127 8.91 21.23 -9.34
CA SER A 127 9.62 21.11 -8.07
C SER A 127 9.94 19.66 -7.71
N MET A 128 11.00 19.48 -6.92
CA MET A 128 11.47 18.16 -6.47
C MET A 128 11.55 18.08 -4.94
N SER A 129 11.57 16.86 -4.44
CA SER A 129 11.85 16.54 -3.05
C SER A 129 12.70 15.26 -2.99
N PHE A 130 13.19 14.90 -1.82
CA PHE A 130 14.04 13.73 -1.64
C PHE A 130 13.90 13.14 -0.25
N GLY A 131 13.89 11.82 -0.18
CA GLY A 131 13.73 11.03 1.03
C GLY A 131 15.04 10.35 1.38
N PHE A 132 15.57 10.71 2.55
CA PHE A 132 16.88 10.24 2.98
C PHE A 132 16.87 9.79 4.45
N VAL A 133 17.88 9.00 4.79
CA VAL A 133 18.21 8.65 6.17
C VAL A 133 19.33 9.58 6.63
N LEU A 134 19.07 10.29 7.72
CA LEU A 134 20.05 11.17 8.35
C LEU A 134 21.32 10.41 8.74
N GLY A 135 22.49 11.00 8.46
CA GLY A 135 23.78 10.58 9.00
C GLY A 135 24.23 11.50 10.13
N ILE A 136 24.84 12.63 9.76
CA ILE A 136 25.40 13.63 10.68
C ILE A 136 24.78 14.98 10.36
N ASP A 137 24.36 15.68 11.39
CA ASP A 137 23.89 17.06 11.34
C ASP A 137 24.40 17.89 12.50
N SER A 138 24.27 19.21 12.33
CA SER A 138 24.55 20.21 13.34
C SER A 138 23.42 21.25 13.36
N PHE A 139 23.24 21.91 14.51
CA PHE A 139 22.26 22.96 14.70
C PHE A 139 22.95 24.24 15.15
N ASP A 140 22.72 25.32 14.42
CA ASP A 140 23.22 26.65 14.73
C ASP A 140 22.06 27.64 14.87
N LYS A 141 22.08 28.43 15.95
CA LYS A 141 21.13 29.53 16.12
C LYS A 141 21.74 30.80 15.53
N LYS A 142 21.13 31.32 14.47
CA LYS A 142 21.49 32.58 13.83
C LYS A 142 21.16 33.76 14.74
N GLU A 143 21.78 34.92 14.48
CA GLU A 143 21.58 36.14 15.28
C GLU A 143 20.13 36.65 15.27
N ASP A 144 19.39 36.39 14.19
CA ASP A 144 17.98 36.74 14.03
C ASP A 144 17.02 35.79 14.77
N GLY A 145 17.55 34.77 15.45
CA GLY A 145 16.80 33.77 16.19
C GLY A 145 16.40 32.54 15.37
N THR A 146 16.65 32.54 14.06
CA THR A 146 16.42 31.38 13.18
C THR A 146 17.32 30.22 13.61
N ILE A 147 16.74 29.03 13.71
CA ILE A 147 17.51 27.80 13.92
C ILE A 147 17.83 27.23 12.54
N GLU A 148 19.10 27.07 12.22
CA GLU A 148 19.57 26.41 11.01
C GLU A 148 20.09 25.03 11.36
N ARG A 149 19.63 24.02 10.62
CA ARG A 149 20.12 22.65 10.69
C ARG A 149 20.98 22.39 9.46
N SER A 150 22.26 22.10 9.66
CA SER A 150 23.17 21.72 8.57
C SER A 150 23.23 20.20 8.49
N ILE A 151 22.91 19.63 7.32
CA ILE A 151 23.04 18.20 7.05
C ILE A 151 24.42 17.96 6.44
N ASP A 152 25.34 17.44 7.26
CA ASP A 152 26.74 17.22 6.91
C ASP A 152 26.99 15.84 6.29
N LYS A 153 26.13 14.86 6.62
CA LYS A 153 26.20 13.52 6.07
C LYS A 153 24.82 12.91 5.92
N ILE A 154 24.50 12.44 4.73
CA ILE A 154 23.36 11.58 4.46
C ILE A 154 23.85 10.12 4.55
N LYS A 155 23.14 9.29 5.31
CA LYS A 155 23.49 7.87 5.46
C LYS A 155 23.01 7.04 4.27
N ALA A 156 21.83 7.35 3.76
CA ALA A 156 21.25 6.71 2.58
C ALA A 156 20.28 7.68 1.91
N LEU A 157 20.29 7.74 0.58
CA LEU A 157 19.26 8.39 -0.21
C LEU A 157 18.39 7.29 -0.82
N ASN A 158 17.11 7.24 -0.47
CA ASN A 158 16.23 6.16 -0.93
C ASN A 158 15.48 6.56 -2.21
N GLU A 159 15.03 7.81 -2.26
CA GLU A 159 14.23 8.30 -3.38
C GLU A 159 14.38 9.80 -3.59
N ILE A 160 14.12 10.21 -4.83
CA ILE A 160 13.82 11.58 -5.24
C ILE A 160 12.39 11.60 -5.80
N SER A 161 11.66 12.69 -5.63
CA SER A 161 10.25 12.76 -6.00
C SER A 161 9.89 14.04 -6.72
N VAL A 162 9.08 13.93 -7.78
CA VAL A 162 8.35 15.08 -8.33
C VAL A 162 7.22 15.41 -7.38
N VAL A 163 7.15 16.66 -6.89
CA VAL A 163 6.18 17.10 -5.89
C VAL A 163 5.51 18.42 -6.29
N THR A 164 4.32 18.66 -5.73
CA THR A 164 3.61 19.95 -5.86
C THR A 164 4.13 21.00 -4.88
N VAL A 165 4.57 20.59 -3.69
CA VAL A 165 5.03 21.47 -2.62
C VAL A 165 6.38 20.96 -2.12
N PRO A 166 7.50 21.58 -2.52
CA PRO A 166 8.82 21.15 -2.08
C PRO A 166 9.16 21.71 -0.69
N ALA A 167 10.02 20.99 0.02
CA ALA A 167 10.71 21.52 1.19
C ALA A 167 11.76 22.58 0.81
N TYR A 168 12.35 22.47 -0.39
CA TYR A 168 13.35 23.40 -0.92
C TYR A 168 12.85 24.06 -2.21
N ASP A 169 12.64 25.38 -2.18
CA ASP A 169 12.24 26.15 -3.37
C ASP A 169 13.32 26.19 -4.46
N SER A 170 14.56 25.83 -4.11
CA SER A 170 15.69 25.79 -5.04
C SER A 170 15.72 24.53 -5.91
N SER A 171 14.99 23.47 -5.54
CA SER A 171 14.89 22.23 -6.31
C SER A 171 14.12 22.45 -7.63
N ASN A 172 14.38 21.67 -8.66
CA ASN A 172 13.65 21.84 -9.93
C ASN A 172 13.57 20.57 -10.78
N VAL A 173 12.52 20.49 -11.61
CA VAL A 173 12.35 19.50 -12.67
C VAL A 173 11.82 20.13 -13.95
N GLN A 174 12.29 19.63 -15.10
CA GLN A 174 11.88 20.10 -16.42
C GLN A 174 11.93 18.97 -17.44
N VAL A 175 11.18 19.11 -18.52
CA VAL A 175 11.27 18.21 -19.69
C VAL A 175 12.55 18.52 -20.45
N ASN A 176 13.30 17.48 -20.83
CA ASN A 176 14.48 17.63 -21.67
C ASN A 176 14.05 17.86 -23.13
N LYS A 177 14.01 19.12 -23.57
CA LYS A 177 13.57 19.50 -24.94
C LYS A 177 14.60 19.23 -26.04
N ARG A 178 15.72 18.55 -25.75
CA ARG A 178 16.80 18.32 -26.73
C ARG A 178 16.46 17.31 -27.83
N SER A 179 15.41 16.50 -27.71
CA SER A 179 15.07 15.50 -28.76
C SER A 179 14.59 16.16 -30.07
N TYR A 180 13.91 17.31 -30.02
CA TYR A 180 13.51 18.02 -31.25
C TYR A 180 14.67 18.79 -31.91
N GLU A 181 15.50 19.49 -31.14
CA GLU A 181 16.67 20.24 -31.66
C GLU A 181 17.78 19.31 -32.18
N SER A 182 18.01 18.17 -31.52
CA SER A 182 18.96 17.15 -31.99
C SER A 182 18.45 16.41 -33.23
N PHE A 183 17.13 16.17 -33.33
CA PHE A 183 16.50 15.62 -34.54
C PHE A 183 16.59 16.57 -35.74
N MET A 184 16.34 17.87 -35.52
CA MET A 184 16.46 18.90 -36.56
C MET A 184 17.93 19.14 -36.99
N SER A 185 18.87 19.09 -36.05
CA SER A 185 20.31 19.25 -36.32
C SER A 185 20.90 18.05 -37.08
N ASN A 186 20.47 16.83 -36.75
CA ASN A 186 20.93 15.61 -37.44
C ASN A 186 20.40 15.48 -38.87
N ASN A 187 19.21 16.03 -39.18
CA ASN A 187 18.68 16.05 -40.55
C ASN A 187 19.35 17.10 -41.44
N GLN A 188 19.80 18.24 -40.90
CA GLN A 188 20.59 19.21 -41.67
C GLN A 188 22.03 18.72 -41.93
N ALA A 189 22.65 18.00 -40.99
CA ALA A 189 23.98 17.42 -41.19
C ALA A 189 24.01 16.25 -42.20
N LYS A 190 22.90 15.49 -42.32
CA LYS A 190 22.77 14.40 -43.30
C LYS A 190 22.56 14.85 -44.74
N GLN A 191 22.13 16.10 -44.99
CA GLN A 191 22.02 16.63 -46.37
C GLN A 191 23.33 17.22 -46.91
N THR A 192 24.29 17.57 -46.05
CA THR A 192 25.57 18.19 -46.46
C THR A 192 26.68 17.16 -46.72
N ASN A 193 26.61 15.95 -46.15
CA ASN A 193 27.67 14.93 -46.25
C ASN A 193 27.49 13.89 -47.37
N ASN A 194 26.37 13.91 -48.12
CA ASN A 194 26.14 13.00 -49.25
C ASN A 194 26.81 13.43 -50.57
N SER A 195 27.66 14.46 -50.57
CA SER A 195 28.34 14.95 -51.80
C SER A 195 29.86 14.74 -51.85
N LEU A 196 30.49 14.07 -50.87
CA LEU A 196 31.97 14.02 -50.81
C LEU A 196 32.64 12.65 -50.55
N GLU A 197 31.92 11.54 -50.36
CA GLU A 197 32.54 10.20 -50.22
C GLU A 197 32.35 9.30 -51.45
N SER A 198 32.66 9.81 -52.63
CA SER A 198 32.93 8.98 -53.81
C SER A 198 34.36 9.18 -54.30
N THR A 199 35.35 8.91 -53.46
CA THR A 199 36.69 8.50 -53.91
C THR A 199 37.51 7.98 -52.74
N SER A 200 38.25 6.89 -53.00
CA SER A 200 39.39 6.36 -52.24
C SER A 200 39.13 5.31 -51.14
N LYS A 201 38.82 4.07 -51.55
CA LYS A 201 39.42 2.87 -50.96
C LYS A 201 39.71 1.82 -52.04
N ALA A 202 40.99 1.66 -52.37
CA ALA A 202 41.53 0.45 -52.98
C ALA A 202 43.00 0.31 -52.55
N GLN A 203 43.39 -0.94 -52.23
CA GLN A 203 44.76 -1.48 -52.03
C GLN A 203 45.39 -1.23 -50.63
N LYS A 204 46.13 -2.16 -49.99
CA LYS A 204 46.53 -3.57 -50.24
C LYS A 204 47.19 -4.11 -48.95
N GLU A 205 47.16 -5.43 -48.79
CA GLU A 205 47.78 -6.25 -47.74
C GLU A 205 49.33 -6.23 -47.68
N SER A 206 49.92 -6.53 -46.52
CA SER A 206 50.65 -7.81 -46.21
C SER A 206 51.98 -7.70 -45.42
N LYS A 207 52.17 -8.66 -44.50
CA LYS A 207 53.41 -9.21 -43.85
C LYS A 207 54.11 -8.36 -42.75
N ASN A 208 54.59 -8.91 -41.62
CA ASN A 208 55.31 -10.18 -41.41
C ASN A 208 55.23 -10.71 -39.94
N MET A 209 55.60 -11.99 -39.79
CA MET A 209 55.62 -12.86 -38.58
C MET A 209 56.92 -12.82 -37.76
N GLU A 210 56.87 -13.27 -36.48
CA GLU A 210 57.79 -14.23 -35.78
C GLU A 210 57.25 -14.50 -34.34
N LYS A 211 56.85 -15.67 -33.83
CA LYS A 211 57.35 -17.05 -33.58
C LYS A 211 58.32 -17.21 -32.38
N THR A 212 57.90 -17.87 -31.29
CA THR A 212 58.70 -18.90 -30.56
C THR A 212 57.83 -19.85 -29.73
N LEU A 213 58.29 -21.10 -29.59
CA LEU A 213 57.62 -22.32 -29.12
C LEU A 213 57.85 -22.62 -27.63
N ILE A 214 56.89 -23.28 -26.94
CA ILE A 214 57.13 -24.34 -25.94
C ILE A 214 55.96 -25.36 -26.00
N ASP A 215 56.34 -26.63 -26.02
CA ASP A 215 55.56 -27.86 -26.15
C ASP A 215 55.22 -28.46 -24.76
N ASN A 216 54.02 -29.02 -24.57
CA ASN A 216 53.77 -30.22 -23.76
C ASN A 216 52.27 -30.56 -23.64
N GLU A 217 51.96 -31.82 -23.93
CA GLU A 217 50.65 -32.48 -23.88
C GLU A 217 49.98 -32.48 -22.49
N LYS A 218 48.65 -32.42 -22.45
CA LYS A 218 47.79 -33.38 -21.73
C LYS A 218 46.29 -33.17 -21.98
N THR A 219 45.73 -34.12 -22.70
CA THR A 219 44.35 -34.58 -22.69
C THR A 219 43.89 -34.90 -21.27
N GLU A 220 42.93 -34.19 -20.68
CA GLU A 220 41.99 -34.72 -19.65
C GLU A 220 40.79 -33.77 -19.45
N MET A 221 39.62 -34.15 -19.99
CA MET A 221 38.31 -33.79 -19.41
C MET A 221 37.28 -34.86 -19.78
N ARG A 222 37.51 -36.07 -19.25
CA ARG A 222 36.54 -37.17 -19.17
C ARG A 222 36.34 -37.65 -17.72
N GLY A 223 36.77 -36.84 -16.75
CA GLY A 223 36.80 -37.23 -15.32
C GLY A 223 35.57 -36.81 -14.49
N TYR A 224 34.58 -36.13 -15.06
CA TYR A 224 33.42 -35.66 -14.27
C TYR A 224 32.09 -36.33 -14.65
N GLU A 225 31.98 -36.92 -15.85
CA GLU A 225 30.77 -37.66 -16.27
C GLU A 225 30.70 -39.08 -15.68
N GLU A 226 31.83 -39.68 -15.25
CA GLU A 226 31.88 -41.03 -14.66
C GLU A 226 31.61 -41.05 -13.13
N TYR A 227 31.68 -39.92 -12.44
CA TYR A 227 31.43 -39.86 -11.00
C TYR A 227 29.94 -39.91 -10.64
N ILE A 228 29.06 -39.37 -11.50
CA ILE A 228 27.61 -39.39 -11.26
C ILE A 228 26.95 -40.72 -11.67
N ARG A 229 27.58 -41.50 -12.55
CA ARG A 229 27.00 -42.75 -13.07
C ARG A 229 27.35 -44.02 -12.28
N SER A 230 28.16 -43.95 -11.22
CA SER A 230 28.74 -45.14 -10.58
C SER A 230 28.33 -45.42 -9.12
N GLN A 231 27.33 -44.74 -8.55
CA GLN A 231 26.75 -45.12 -7.25
C GLN A 231 25.34 -45.71 -7.39
N GLY A 232 25.25 -46.72 -8.26
CA GLY A 232 24.16 -47.69 -8.28
C GLY A 232 24.75 -49.09 -8.26
N GLU A 233 25.16 -49.58 -7.08
CA GLU A 233 25.47 -51.00 -6.91
C GLU A 233 24.17 -51.78 -6.67
N VAL A 234 23.80 -52.55 -7.68
CA VAL A 234 22.90 -53.69 -7.57
C VAL A 234 23.69 -54.83 -6.91
N ARG A 235 23.19 -55.34 -5.77
CA ARG A 235 23.55 -56.66 -5.27
C ARG A 235 22.43 -57.64 -5.58
N ASP A 236 22.78 -58.68 -6.33
CA ASP A 236 21.90 -59.74 -6.81
C ASP A 236 21.77 -60.88 -5.77
N GLY A 237 20.52 -61.24 -5.45
CA GLY A 237 20.12 -62.49 -4.78
C GLY A 237 20.11 -62.53 -3.25
N VAL A 238 18.92 -62.30 -2.64
CA VAL A 238 18.25 -63.18 -1.63
C VAL A 238 16.88 -62.59 -1.24
N THR A 239 15.84 -63.30 -1.70
CA THR A 239 14.46 -63.48 -1.21
C THR A 239 13.62 -62.27 -0.77
N THR A 240 12.61 -62.02 -1.59
CA THR A 240 11.33 -61.38 -1.27
C THR A 240 10.62 -62.06 -0.08
N VAL A 241 10.68 -61.46 1.11
CA VAL A 241 9.60 -61.55 2.11
C VAL A 241 9.64 -60.34 3.04
N ASN A 242 8.97 -59.27 2.59
CA ASN A 242 8.30 -58.20 3.34
C ASN A 242 8.36 -56.90 2.54
N ALA A 243 7.59 -56.88 1.45
CA ALA A 243 7.06 -55.65 0.92
C ALA A 243 6.04 -55.09 1.93
N ALA A 244 6.51 -54.58 3.07
CA ALA A 244 5.82 -53.47 3.70
C ALA A 244 6.06 -52.30 2.74
N ALA A 245 5.10 -52.06 1.86
CA ALA A 245 5.09 -50.92 0.97
C ALA A 245 5.45 -49.69 1.81
N VAL A 246 6.61 -49.10 1.52
CA VAL A 246 6.93 -47.75 1.97
C VAL A 246 6.04 -46.85 1.13
N VAL A 247 4.75 -46.83 1.46
CA VAL A 247 3.82 -45.83 0.96
C VAL A 247 4.33 -44.52 1.56
N PRO A 248 4.78 -43.55 0.76
CA PRO A 248 5.03 -42.22 1.28
C PRO A 248 3.70 -41.76 1.88
N GLU A 249 3.64 -41.55 3.19
CA GLU A 249 2.51 -40.86 3.79
C GLU A 249 2.44 -39.50 3.13
N GLU A 250 1.33 -39.24 2.43
CA GLU A 250 1.04 -37.94 1.87
C GLU A 250 0.88 -36.97 3.06
N VAL A 251 1.95 -36.23 3.37
CA VAL A 251 1.90 -35.14 4.33
C VAL A 251 1.01 -34.09 3.70
N ILE A 252 -0.26 -34.07 4.11
CA ILE A 252 -1.22 -33.03 3.74
C ILE A 252 -0.60 -31.70 4.16
N GLY A 253 -0.06 -30.96 3.20
CA GLY A 253 0.73 -29.74 3.41
C GLY A 253 -0.11 -28.49 3.69
N GLU A 254 -1.42 -28.62 3.81
CA GLU A 254 -2.29 -27.54 4.21
C GLU A 254 -2.61 -27.71 5.70
N VAL A 255 -2.09 -26.81 6.52
CA VAL A 255 -2.59 -26.65 7.89
C VAL A 255 -4.07 -26.30 7.75
N PHE A 256 -4.95 -27.21 8.17
CA PHE A 256 -6.38 -26.98 8.11
C PHE A 256 -6.75 -25.89 9.10
N ASP A 257 -6.79 -24.68 8.59
CA ASP A 257 -7.08 -23.49 9.35
C ASP A 257 -8.57 -23.50 9.69
N LEU A 258 -8.91 -23.72 10.96
CA LEU A 258 -10.30 -23.71 11.41
C LEU A 258 -10.91 -22.37 10.98
N LYS A 259 -11.97 -22.40 10.16
CA LYS A 259 -12.71 -21.21 9.74
C LYS A 259 -13.26 -20.48 10.96
N ARG A 260 -12.46 -19.59 11.53
CA ARG A 260 -12.89 -18.58 12.50
C ARG A 260 -13.31 -17.37 11.69
N SER A 261 -14.44 -16.79 12.05
CA SER A 261 -14.96 -15.64 11.34
C SER A 261 -13.93 -14.50 11.33
N ASN A 262 -13.45 -14.11 10.14
CA ASN A 262 -12.58 -12.96 9.97
C ASN A 262 -13.44 -11.69 9.98
N TYR A 263 -13.62 -11.11 11.16
CA TYR A 263 -14.24 -9.78 11.29
C TYR A 263 -13.14 -8.73 11.26
N ASN A 264 -13.33 -7.66 10.49
CA ASN A 264 -12.48 -6.48 10.57
C ASN A 264 -13.38 -5.25 10.74
N LEU A 265 -13.64 -4.86 11.99
CA LEU A 265 -14.48 -3.70 12.29
C LEU A 265 -13.74 -2.38 12.09
N ALA A 266 -12.41 -2.40 12.10
CA ALA A 266 -11.59 -1.21 11.86
C ALA A 266 -11.82 -0.64 10.45
N GLN A 267 -12.21 -1.47 9.47
CA GLN A 267 -12.51 -1.00 8.11
C GLN A 267 -13.73 -0.07 8.05
N TYR A 268 -14.63 -0.14 9.03
CA TYR A 268 -15.82 0.72 9.12
C TYR A 268 -15.60 1.95 10.00
N ALA A 269 -14.51 2.00 10.77
CA ALA A 269 -14.16 3.11 11.64
C ALA A 269 -13.24 4.11 10.92
N THR A 270 -13.16 5.34 11.43
CA THR A 270 -12.17 6.30 10.91
C THR A 270 -10.79 5.97 11.47
N VAL A 271 -9.95 5.33 10.65
CA VAL A 271 -8.56 5.02 10.98
C VAL A 271 -7.63 6.13 10.45
N LYS A 272 -6.81 6.72 11.32
CA LYS A 272 -5.77 7.69 10.92
C LYS A 272 -4.40 7.27 11.39
N THR A 273 -3.42 7.38 10.49
CA THR A 273 -2.02 7.20 10.84
C THR A 273 -1.51 8.45 11.54
N VAL A 274 -0.93 8.31 12.74
CA VAL A 274 -0.46 9.43 13.58
C VAL A 274 1.04 9.34 13.84
N SER A 275 1.77 10.44 13.61
CA SER A 275 3.22 10.47 13.79
C SER A 275 3.64 10.61 15.26
N ASN A 276 2.78 11.19 16.10
CA ASN A 276 3.01 11.48 17.52
C ASN A 276 2.27 10.51 18.45
N GLY A 277 2.79 10.32 19.66
CA GLY A 277 2.25 9.35 20.63
C GLY A 277 0.98 9.80 21.34
N GLN A 278 0.66 11.09 21.23
CA GLN A 278 -0.53 11.72 21.75
C GLN A 278 -0.82 12.95 20.89
N GLY A 279 -2.07 13.36 20.85
CA GLY A 279 -2.49 14.52 20.08
C GLY A 279 -3.98 14.76 20.17
N LYS A 280 -4.46 15.72 19.38
CA LYS A 280 -5.87 16.07 19.29
C LYS A 280 -6.35 15.86 17.87
N TYR A 281 -7.51 15.24 17.71
CA TYR A 281 -8.19 15.10 16.44
C TYR A 281 -9.36 16.11 16.39
N PRO A 282 -9.30 17.17 15.56
CA PRO A 282 -10.38 18.13 15.46
C PRO A 282 -11.55 17.53 14.67
N VAL A 283 -12.76 17.72 15.20
CA VAL A 283 -14.02 17.25 14.63
C VAL A 283 -14.92 18.46 14.49
N ALA A 284 -15.34 18.76 13.27
CA ALA A 284 -16.30 19.84 13.04
C ALA A 284 -17.64 19.47 13.67
N THR A 285 -18.23 20.39 14.43
CA THR A 285 -19.58 20.20 14.97
C THR A 285 -20.60 20.53 13.90
N ASN A 286 -21.59 19.66 13.69
CA ASN A 286 -22.72 19.94 12.81
C ASN A 286 -23.70 20.89 13.53
N GLN A 287 -23.31 22.14 13.76
CA GLN A 287 -24.26 23.15 14.18
C GLN A 287 -25.11 23.59 12.98
N GLN A 288 -26.44 23.50 13.09
CA GLN A 288 -27.39 24.10 12.15
C GLN A 288 -27.47 25.64 12.32
N ALA A 289 -26.32 26.29 12.56
CA ALA A 289 -26.27 27.73 12.75
C ALA A 289 -26.65 28.41 11.43
N VAL A 290 -27.77 29.13 11.41
CA VAL A 290 -28.22 29.92 10.27
C VAL A 290 -27.74 31.35 10.45
N LEU A 291 -27.25 31.96 9.36
CA LEU A 291 -26.85 33.37 9.37
C LEU A 291 -28.06 34.25 9.70
N ALA A 292 -27.89 35.16 10.65
CA ALA A 292 -28.94 36.13 10.97
C ALA A 292 -29.18 37.08 9.78
N THR A 293 -30.44 37.26 9.39
CA THR A 293 -30.80 38.28 8.40
C THR A 293 -30.70 39.66 9.05
N LYS A 294 -29.96 40.59 8.44
CA LYS A 294 -29.82 41.97 8.94
C LYS A 294 -30.32 43.00 7.92
N ALA A 295 -30.84 44.11 8.45
CA ALA A 295 -31.16 45.30 7.65
C ALA A 295 -29.87 46.02 7.21
N GLU A 296 -29.96 46.83 6.14
CA GLU A 296 -28.83 47.64 5.68
C GLU A 296 -28.29 48.53 6.82
N LEU A 297 -26.96 48.61 6.91
CA LEU A 297 -26.19 49.38 7.91
C LEU A 297 -26.26 48.91 9.38
N ALA A 298 -26.88 47.76 9.69
CA ALA A 298 -26.80 47.17 11.03
C ALA A 298 -25.49 46.40 11.26
N GLU A 299 -25.03 46.36 12.52
CA GLU A 299 -23.89 45.55 12.97
C GLU A 299 -24.21 44.05 12.83
N ILE A 300 -23.22 43.25 12.43
CA ILE A 300 -23.40 41.78 12.30
C ILE A 300 -23.25 41.18 13.69
N GLY A 301 -24.26 40.43 14.15
CA GLY A 301 -24.13 39.67 15.39
C GLY A 301 -23.07 38.57 15.25
N ASP A 302 -22.29 38.36 16.30
CA ASP A 302 -21.25 37.34 16.32
C ASP A 302 -21.85 35.93 16.11
N ILE A 303 -21.16 35.11 15.31
CA ILE A 303 -21.48 33.70 15.12
C ILE A 303 -20.83 32.91 16.24
N ASP A 304 -21.53 31.91 16.79
CA ASP A 304 -20.99 31.01 17.79
C ASP A 304 -19.70 30.34 17.28
N ALA A 305 -18.61 30.47 18.05
CA ALA A 305 -17.26 30.09 17.63
C ALA A 305 -16.96 28.59 17.88
N GLU A 306 -17.87 27.84 18.50
CA GLU A 306 -17.70 26.42 18.84
C GLU A 306 -18.01 25.47 17.66
N MET A 307 -17.41 25.76 16.48
CA MET A 307 -17.54 24.94 15.28
C MET A 307 -16.66 23.68 15.28
N PHE A 308 -15.76 23.53 16.25
CA PHE A 308 -14.83 22.40 16.34
C PHE A 308 -14.74 21.86 17.75
N THR A 309 -14.93 20.55 17.89
CA THR A 309 -14.56 19.78 19.09
C THR A 309 -13.23 19.08 18.85
N SER A 310 -12.52 18.72 19.91
CA SER A 310 -11.25 18.00 19.81
C SER A 310 -11.32 16.70 20.59
N VAL A 311 -10.96 15.60 19.93
CA VAL A 311 -10.84 14.28 20.55
C VAL A 311 -9.37 14.03 20.88
N ASP A 312 -9.06 14.00 22.17
CA ASP A 312 -7.70 13.73 22.64
C ASP A 312 -7.39 12.23 22.53
N TYR A 313 -6.27 11.89 21.90
CA TYR A 313 -5.79 10.50 21.76
C TYR A 313 -4.40 10.34 22.38
N LYS A 314 -4.14 9.13 22.89
CA LYS A 314 -2.86 8.69 23.46
C LYS A 314 -2.63 7.22 23.08
N VAL A 315 -1.71 6.99 22.15
CA VAL A 315 -1.48 5.64 21.60
C VAL A 315 -0.80 4.72 22.62
N GLU A 316 -1.40 3.55 22.81
CA GLU A 316 -0.87 2.50 23.67
C GLU A 316 -0.19 1.41 22.84
N THR A 317 0.92 0.87 23.34
CA THR A 317 1.66 -0.19 22.68
C THR A 317 1.09 -1.56 23.06
N ARG A 318 0.70 -2.34 22.06
CA ARG A 318 0.26 -3.73 22.18
C ARG A 318 1.22 -4.60 21.38
N ALA A 319 1.75 -5.65 21.98
CA ALA A 319 2.76 -6.49 21.37
C ALA A 319 2.50 -7.97 21.64
N GLY A 320 2.72 -8.80 20.63
CA GLY A 320 2.72 -10.26 20.73
C GLY A 320 4.00 -10.81 20.11
N LYS A 321 4.56 -11.88 20.69
CA LYS A 321 5.71 -12.58 20.13
C LYS A 321 5.52 -14.09 20.21
N ILE A 322 5.97 -14.79 19.18
CA ILE A 322 6.00 -16.25 19.08
C ILE A 322 7.42 -16.65 18.68
N ALA A 323 7.96 -17.70 19.31
CA ALA A 323 9.25 -18.27 18.95
C ALA A 323 9.03 -19.67 18.36
N LEU A 324 9.72 -19.96 17.26
CA LEU A 324 9.69 -21.22 16.53
C LEU A 324 11.10 -21.79 16.46
N SER A 325 11.27 -23.09 16.68
CA SER A 325 12.57 -23.75 16.49
C SER A 325 12.94 -23.75 15.01
N ASN A 326 14.22 -23.49 14.68
CA ASN A 326 14.68 -23.55 13.30
C ASN A 326 14.57 -24.96 12.73
N GLU A 327 14.77 -25.99 13.56
CA GLU A 327 14.57 -27.40 13.15
C GLU A 327 13.12 -27.62 12.68
N VAL A 328 12.14 -27.09 13.42
CA VAL A 328 10.72 -27.19 13.04
C VAL A 328 10.43 -26.42 11.76
N VAL A 329 11.08 -25.27 11.54
CA VAL A 329 10.92 -24.48 10.31
C VAL A 329 11.55 -25.19 9.11
N GLU A 330 12.73 -25.77 9.28
CA GLU A 330 13.50 -26.47 8.23
C GLU A 330 12.89 -27.83 7.87
N ASP A 331 12.40 -28.59 8.87
CA ASP A 331 11.78 -29.90 8.68
C ASP A 331 10.30 -29.81 8.26
N SER A 332 9.71 -28.61 8.29
CA SER A 332 8.31 -28.44 7.92
C SER A 332 8.09 -28.43 6.40
N ALA A 333 7.24 -29.33 5.93
CA ALA A 333 6.74 -29.33 4.56
C ALA A 333 5.80 -28.13 4.26
N VAL A 334 5.35 -27.41 5.29
CA VAL A 334 4.42 -26.28 5.22
C VAL A 334 5.13 -25.01 5.69
N ASN A 335 4.79 -23.86 5.13
CA ASN A 335 5.35 -22.58 5.56
C ASN A 335 4.80 -22.15 6.94
N ILE A 336 5.32 -22.76 8.03
CA ILE A 336 4.93 -22.48 9.41
C ILE A 336 5.16 -20.99 9.76
N VAL A 337 6.20 -20.37 9.19
CA VAL A 337 6.49 -18.95 9.40
C VAL A 337 5.35 -18.07 8.88
N GLN A 338 4.79 -18.38 7.71
CA GLN A 338 3.67 -17.65 7.14
C GLN A 338 2.39 -17.86 7.95
N GLU A 339 2.09 -19.10 8.35
CA GLU A 339 0.93 -19.41 9.19
C GLU A 339 0.98 -18.63 10.52
N VAL A 340 2.14 -18.56 11.16
CA VAL A 340 2.30 -17.78 12.40
C VAL A 340 2.16 -16.28 12.15
N LYS A 341 2.62 -15.75 11.01
CA LYS A 341 2.38 -14.34 10.63
C LYS A 341 0.88 -14.06 10.47
N ASP A 342 0.14 -14.96 9.83
CA ASP A 342 -1.30 -14.83 9.62
C ASP A 342 -2.06 -14.90 10.95
N GLN A 343 -1.64 -15.77 11.87
CA GLN A 343 -2.18 -15.82 13.23
C GLN A 343 -1.88 -14.54 14.04
N LEU A 344 -0.67 -13.99 13.93
CA LEU A 344 -0.32 -12.71 14.56
C LEU A 344 -1.16 -11.55 14.00
N ALA A 345 -1.43 -11.53 12.69
CA ALA A 345 -2.33 -10.55 12.08
C ALA A 345 -3.77 -10.69 12.60
N LYS A 346 -4.30 -11.92 12.69
CA LYS A 346 -5.61 -12.21 13.29
C LYS A 346 -5.69 -11.73 14.75
N LEU A 347 -4.61 -11.81 15.53
CA LEU A 347 -4.58 -11.28 16.90
C LEU A 347 -4.72 -9.75 16.93
N VAL A 348 -4.10 -9.04 15.99
CA VAL A 348 -4.27 -7.58 15.84
C VAL A 348 -5.72 -7.24 15.51
N GLU A 349 -6.32 -7.93 14.55
CA GLU A 349 -7.72 -7.72 14.18
C GLU A 349 -8.67 -8.01 15.34
N ASN A 350 -8.48 -9.11 16.07
CA ASN A 350 -9.27 -9.43 17.26
C ASN A 350 -9.15 -8.37 18.35
N THR A 351 -7.97 -7.77 18.49
CA THR A 351 -7.71 -6.68 19.42
C THR A 351 -8.47 -5.42 19.02
N ASP A 352 -8.38 -5.02 17.74
CA ASP A 352 -9.14 -3.90 17.18
C ASP A 352 -10.64 -4.13 17.37
N ASN A 353 -11.15 -5.29 16.96
CA ASN A 353 -12.56 -5.65 17.08
C ASN A 353 -13.06 -5.58 18.51
N LYS A 354 -12.30 -6.10 19.47
CA LYS A 354 -12.67 -6.07 20.88
C LYS A 354 -12.79 -4.63 21.38
N HIS A 355 -11.78 -3.80 21.15
CA HIS A 355 -11.78 -2.41 21.62
C HIS A 355 -12.86 -1.56 20.95
N ILE A 356 -13.08 -1.74 19.64
CA ILE A 356 -14.15 -1.06 18.90
C ILE A 356 -15.52 -1.48 19.46
N MET A 357 -15.78 -2.78 19.63
CA MET A 357 -17.05 -3.26 20.18
C MET A 357 -17.28 -2.81 21.62
N ASP A 358 -16.24 -2.80 22.45
CA ASP A 358 -16.32 -2.30 23.81
C ASP A 358 -16.75 -0.84 23.83
N LEU A 359 -16.21 0.01 22.94
CA LEU A 359 -16.63 1.41 22.80
C LEU A 359 -18.06 1.54 22.26
N LEU A 360 -18.42 0.79 21.22
CA LEU A 360 -19.77 0.86 20.63
C LEU A 360 -20.87 0.50 21.64
N LYS A 361 -20.60 -0.41 22.58
CA LYS A 361 -21.51 -0.73 23.70
C LYS A 361 -21.71 0.43 24.69
N THR A 362 -20.83 1.43 24.70
CA THR A 362 -20.94 2.61 25.58
C THR A 362 -21.77 3.76 24.98
N PHE A 363 -22.24 3.62 23.73
CA PHE A 363 -23.12 4.60 23.12
C PHE A 363 -24.48 4.63 23.80
N THR A 364 -25.26 5.68 23.50
CA THR A 364 -26.58 5.88 24.06
C THR A 364 -27.45 4.64 23.89
N LYS A 365 -27.78 4.02 25.01
CA LYS A 365 -28.58 2.80 25.06
C LYS A 365 -30.06 3.11 24.80
N LYS A 366 -30.67 2.39 23.88
CA LYS A 366 -32.10 2.43 23.55
C LYS A 366 -32.68 1.01 23.63
N THR A 367 -33.96 0.91 23.92
CA THR A 367 -34.68 -0.37 23.96
C THR A 367 -35.72 -0.37 22.85
N ALA A 368 -35.86 -1.49 22.15
CA ALA A 368 -36.88 -1.68 21.13
C ALA A 368 -37.57 -3.03 21.33
N ALA A 369 -38.88 -3.09 21.13
CA ALA A 369 -39.66 -4.32 21.28
C ALA A 369 -40.36 -4.75 19.98
N THR A 370 -40.58 -3.80 19.08
CA THR A 370 -41.26 -4.00 17.80
C THR A 370 -40.40 -3.49 16.63
N LEU A 371 -40.78 -3.89 15.41
CA LEU A 371 -40.12 -3.38 14.19
C LEU A 371 -40.34 -1.87 14.02
N ASP A 372 -41.46 -1.33 14.50
CA ASP A 372 -41.74 0.10 14.39
C ASP A 372 -40.88 0.93 15.35
N ASP A 373 -40.52 0.39 16.52
CA ASP A 373 -39.52 1.01 17.41
C ASP A 373 -38.16 1.10 16.72
N LEU A 374 -37.75 0.04 16.00
CA LEU A 374 -36.51 0.04 15.23
C LEU A 374 -36.56 1.06 14.07
N LYS A 375 -37.70 1.18 13.38
CA LYS A 375 -37.91 2.22 12.35
C LYS A 375 -37.89 3.62 12.94
N GLN A 376 -38.43 3.83 14.13
CA GLN A 376 -38.40 5.13 14.80
C GLN A 376 -36.95 5.52 15.14
N LEU A 377 -36.16 4.57 15.64
CA LEU A 377 -34.73 4.81 15.87
C LEU A 377 -33.98 5.14 14.58
N TYR A 378 -34.29 4.43 13.50
CA TYR A 378 -33.70 4.69 12.18
C TYR A 378 -34.09 6.06 11.59
N ASN A 379 -35.38 6.39 11.60
CA ASN A 379 -35.91 7.59 10.92
C ASN A 379 -35.81 8.87 11.74
N VAL A 380 -35.81 8.78 13.08
CA VAL A 380 -35.92 9.94 13.97
C VAL A 380 -34.68 10.11 14.85
N ALA A 381 -34.12 9.01 15.39
CA ALA A 381 -33.02 9.13 16.34
C ALA A 381 -31.65 9.32 15.67
N LEU A 382 -31.47 8.86 14.44
CA LEU A 382 -30.21 8.99 13.69
C LEU A 382 -30.36 10.02 12.56
N ASP A 383 -29.42 10.96 12.45
CA ASP A 383 -29.43 12.01 11.41
C ASP A 383 -29.41 11.41 9.99
N PRO A 384 -30.35 11.76 9.09
CA PRO A 384 -30.42 11.20 7.74
C PRO A 384 -29.16 11.37 6.88
N ALA A 385 -28.27 12.32 7.20
CA ALA A 385 -27.00 12.51 6.49
C ALA A 385 -25.93 11.45 6.80
N LEU A 386 -26.13 10.62 7.83
CA LEU A 386 -25.19 9.57 8.24
C LEU A 386 -25.21 8.39 7.25
N ASN A 387 -24.05 7.79 7.00
CA ASN A 387 -23.94 6.54 6.25
C ASN A 387 -24.21 5.35 7.19
N LYS A 388 -25.50 5.10 7.44
CA LYS A 388 -25.97 4.17 8.47
C LYS A 388 -25.70 2.71 8.08
N MET A 389 -25.22 1.94 9.05
CA MET A 389 -25.13 0.48 8.99
C MET A 389 -25.69 -0.15 10.27
N VAL A 390 -25.98 -1.45 10.21
CA VAL A 390 -26.44 -2.21 11.38
C VAL A 390 -25.46 -3.32 11.71
N ILE A 391 -24.99 -3.35 12.95
CA ILE A 391 -24.20 -4.46 13.49
C ILE A 391 -25.13 -5.34 14.32
N LEU A 392 -25.20 -6.63 13.98
CA LEU A 392 -26.01 -7.64 14.64
C LEU A 392 -25.16 -8.80 15.11
N ASN A 393 -25.58 -9.44 16.20
CA ASN A 393 -25.05 -10.74 16.56
C ASN A 393 -25.79 -11.88 15.82
N GLN A 394 -25.27 -13.10 15.89
CA GLN A 394 -25.82 -14.26 15.17
C GLN A 394 -27.27 -14.57 15.57
N SER A 395 -27.54 -14.55 16.87
CA SER A 395 -28.88 -14.84 17.38
C SER A 395 -29.90 -13.76 17.02
N GLY A 396 -29.54 -12.48 17.10
CA GLY A 396 -30.38 -11.36 16.69
C GLY A 396 -30.62 -11.32 15.18
N TYR A 397 -29.59 -11.61 14.38
CA TYR A 397 -29.70 -11.76 12.94
C TYR A 397 -30.68 -12.87 12.57
N ASN A 398 -30.55 -14.05 13.16
CA ASN A 398 -31.47 -15.16 12.91
C ASN A 398 -32.92 -14.78 13.29
N HIS A 399 -33.11 -14.09 14.40
CA HIS A 399 -34.43 -13.63 14.78
C HIS A 399 -35.04 -12.72 13.67
N LEU A 400 -34.31 -11.69 13.23
CA LEU A 400 -34.78 -10.78 12.18
C LEU A 400 -34.93 -11.43 10.81
N ASP A 401 -34.07 -12.39 10.44
CA ASP A 401 -34.17 -13.11 9.16
C ASP A 401 -35.39 -14.03 9.11
N THR A 402 -35.91 -14.47 10.26
CA THR A 402 -37.13 -15.27 10.32
C THR A 402 -38.41 -14.43 10.32
N LEU A 403 -38.31 -13.11 10.58
CA LEU A 403 -39.47 -12.22 10.58
C LEU A 403 -39.96 -11.95 9.16
N LYS A 404 -41.28 -11.94 9.03
CA LYS A 404 -41.99 -11.62 7.78
C LYS A 404 -43.00 -10.52 8.02
N ASP A 405 -43.25 -9.72 6.99
CA ASP A 405 -44.41 -8.83 6.95
C ASP A 405 -45.71 -9.61 6.69
N SER A 406 -46.85 -8.90 6.69
CA SER A 406 -48.16 -9.47 6.41
C SER A 406 -48.28 -10.06 4.99
N ASP A 407 -47.42 -9.63 4.07
CA ASP A 407 -47.37 -10.09 2.69
C ASP A 407 -46.42 -11.30 2.53
N GLY A 408 -45.86 -11.80 3.63
CA GLY A 408 -44.97 -12.96 3.69
C GLY A 408 -43.53 -12.68 3.24
N ARG A 409 -43.16 -11.42 3.04
CA ARG A 409 -41.80 -11.01 2.64
C ARG A 409 -40.93 -10.91 3.88
N TYR A 410 -39.69 -11.38 3.75
CA TYR A 410 -38.71 -11.28 4.82
C TYR A 410 -38.31 -9.82 5.08
N ILE A 411 -38.18 -9.48 6.36
CA ILE A 411 -37.77 -8.13 6.78
C ILE A 411 -36.32 -7.83 6.38
N LEU A 412 -35.43 -8.83 6.47
CA LEU A 412 -34.08 -8.73 5.94
C LEU A 412 -34.10 -8.96 4.42
N GLN A 413 -33.76 -7.90 3.69
CA GLN A 413 -33.75 -7.91 2.23
C GLN A 413 -32.36 -8.29 1.71
N PRO A 414 -32.24 -8.90 0.52
CA PRO A 414 -30.94 -9.18 -0.09
C PRO A 414 -30.23 -7.87 -0.46
N ASP A 415 -28.93 -7.79 -0.15
CA ASP A 415 -28.07 -6.66 -0.50
C ASP A 415 -26.66 -7.17 -0.81
N VAL A 416 -26.23 -7.01 -2.06
CA VAL A 416 -24.93 -7.47 -2.55
C VAL A 416 -23.75 -6.65 -2.01
N THR A 417 -24.02 -5.45 -1.48
CA THR A 417 -23.00 -4.56 -0.93
C THR A 417 -22.78 -4.81 0.56
N ALA A 418 -23.74 -5.45 1.23
CA ALA A 418 -23.65 -5.75 2.65
C ALA A 418 -22.73 -6.94 2.93
N PRO A 419 -21.88 -6.90 3.97
CA PRO A 419 -21.01 -8.02 4.33
C PRO A 419 -21.75 -9.33 4.64
N SER A 420 -22.96 -9.23 5.18
CA SER A 420 -23.84 -10.39 5.43
C SER A 420 -24.66 -10.83 4.21
N GLY A 421 -24.62 -10.06 3.12
CA GLY A 421 -25.51 -10.23 1.97
C GLY A 421 -26.96 -9.78 2.22
N ARG A 422 -27.25 -9.15 3.37
CA ARG A 422 -28.59 -8.65 3.73
C ARG A 422 -28.56 -7.20 4.20
N SER A 423 -29.69 -6.53 4.05
CA SER A 423 -29.95 -5.19 4.58
C SER A 423 -31.20 -5.17 5.47
N LEU A 424 -31.20 -4.23 6.42
CA LEU A 424 -32.33 -3.93 7.29
C LEU A 424 -32.76 -2.48 7.04
N PHE A 425 -33.96 -2.26 6.51
CA PHE A 425 -34.47 -0.93 6.14
C PHE A 425 -33.55 -0.15 5.18
N GLY A 426 -32.82 -0.86 4.31
CA GLY A 426 -31.84 -0.26 3.39
C GLY A 426 -30.45 -0.03 4.00
N MET A 427 -30.24 -0.34 5.28
CA MET A 427 -28.92 -0.31 5.89
C MET A 427 -28.19 -1.65 5.68
N PRO A 428 -26.92 -1.66 5.27
CA PRO A 428 -26.13 -2.88 5.19
C PRO A 428 -25.95 -3.50 6.57
N VAL A 429 -26.15 -4.82 6.66
CA VAL A 429 -26.00 -5.56 7.92
C VAL A 429 -24.61 -6.19 8.01
N VAL A 430 -23.94 -5.95 9.12
CA VAL A 430 -22.69 -6.60 9.54
C VAL A 430 -23.03 -7.66 10.59
N LEU A 431 -22.73 -8.92 10.27
CA LEU A 431 -22.95 -10.05 11.18
C LEU A 431 -21.71 -10.27 12.04
N ILE A 432 -21.89 -10.37 13.36
CA ILE A 432 -20.83 -10.66 14.34
C ILE A 432 -21.21 -11.91 15.15
N ALA A 433 -20.22 -12.69 15.56
CA ALA A 433 -20.45 -13.86 16.40
C ALA A 433 -20.98 -13.47 17.79
N ASP A 434 -21.87 -14.30 18.35
CA ASP A 434 -22.40 -14.11 19.70
C ASP A 434 -21.28 -14.11 20.78
N THR A 435 -20.14 -14.74 20.49
CA THR A 435 -18.95 -14.73 21.37
C THR A 435 -18.33 -13.34 21.53
N LEU A 436 -18.38 -12.50 20.49
CA LEU A 436 -17.86 -11.14 20.50
C LEU A 436 -18.96 -10.12 20.86
N PHE A 437 -20.20 -10.38 20.44
CA PHE A 437 -21.36 -9.56 20.72
C PHE A 437 -22.48 -10.34 21.43
N ALA A 438 -22.25 -10.62 22.71
CA ALA A 438 -23.13 -11.46 23.50
C ALA A 438 -24.50 -10.85 23.78
N ASN A 439 -25.52 -11.71 23.82
CA ASN A 439 -26.86 -11.32 24.24
C ASN A 439 -26.86 -10.78 25.67
N PRO A 440 -27.42 -9.58 25.93
CA PRO A 440 -27.51 -9.04 27.28
C PRO A 440 -28.33 -9.93 28.22
N LYS A 441 -29.40 -10.53 27.68
CA LYS A 441 -30.33 -11.40 28.39
C LYS A 441 -30.93 -12.41 27.42
N VAL A 442 -31.47 -13.51 27.95
CA VAL A 442 -32.20 -14.50 27.14
C VAL A 442 -33.39 -13.81 26.47
N GLY A 443 -33.50 -13.95 25.14
CA GLY A 443 -34.55 -13.32 24.35
C GLY A 443 -34.36 -11.82 24.10
N THR A 444 -33.24 -11.24 24.50
CA THR A 444 -32.86 -9.86 24.17
C THR A 444 -31.62 -9.89 23.28
N PHE A 445 -31.72 -9.28 22.12
CA PHE A 445 -30.67 -9.24 21.10
C PHE A 445 -30.02 -7.85 21.05
N PRO A 446 -28.69 -7.75 21.11
CA PRO A 446 -27.99 -6.49 21.03
C PRO A 446 -27.80 -6.11 19.55
N MET A 447 -27.88 -4.81 19.28
CA MET A 447 -27.73 -4.26 17.94
C MET A 447 -27.08 -2.89 18.04
N ILE A 448 -26.26 -2.52 17.06
CA ILE A 448 -25.77 -1.15 16.91
C ILE A 448 -26.30 -0.63 15.57
N MET A 449 -26.88 0.56 15.57
CA MET A 449 -27.28 1.26 14.35
C MET A 449 -26.59 2.62 14.30
N GLY A 450 -25.97 2.94 13.16
CA GLY A 450 -25.33 4.24 12.98
C GLY A 450 -24.21 4.23 11.95
N ASP A 451 -23.48 5.33 11.89
CA ASP A 451 -22.29 5.49 11.05
C ASP A 451 -21.03 5.24 11.90
N ILE A 452 -20.43 4.07 11.73
CA ILE A 452 -19.26 3.66 12.51
C ILE A 452 -18.04 4.55 12.23
N ALA A 453 -17.95 5.12 11.03
CA ALA A 453 -16.83 5.99 10.67
C ALA A 453 -16.90 7.32 11.42
N GLN A 454 -18.11 7.85 11.64
CA GLN A 454 -18.34 9.03 12.48
C GLN A 454 -18.49 8.73 13.97
N SER A 455 -18.59 7.45 14.34
CA SER A 455 -18.71 7.04 15.75
C SER A 455 -17.35 6.78 16.38
N ILE A 456 -16.44 6.11 15.68
CA ILE A 456 -15.18 5.60 16.24
C ILE A 456 -13.98 6.13 15.45
N PHE A 457 -13.04 6.70 16.19
CA PHE A 457 -11.71 7.07 15.74
C PHE A 457 -10.68 6.05 16.20
N VAL A 458 -9.85 5.58 15.27
CA VAL A 458 -8.70 4.72 15.57
C VAL A 458 -7.42 5.46 15.18
N ALA A 459 -6.65 5.89 16.18
CA ALA A 459 -5.34 6.48 15.96
C ALA A 459 -4.31 5.36 15.88
N ARG A 460 -3.64 5.20 14.73
CA ARG A 460 -2.64 4.15 14.49
C ARG A 460 -1.29 4.79 14.24
N ARG A 461 -0.26 4.51 15.05
CA ARG A 461 1.05 5.17 14.89
C ARG A 461 2.04 4.35 14.07
N ASN A 462 2.18 3.09 14.43
CA ASN A 462 3.12 2.19 13.79
C ASN A 462 2.67 0.75 14.04
N GLN A 463 2.78 -0.07 13.00
CA GLN A 463 2.66 -1.51 13.08
C GLN A 463 3.99 -2.09 12.61
N VAL A 464 4.76 -2.62 13.56
CA VAL A 464 6.05 -3.24 13.27
C VAL A 464 5.87 -4.74 13.39
N THR A 465 6.09 -5.45 12.29
CA THR A 465 6.26 -6.89 12.29
C THR A 465 7.75 -7.17 12.18
N THR A 466 8.35 -7.81 13.19
CA THR A 466 9.77 -8.15 13.19
C THR A 466 9.97 -9.65 13.16
N GLN A 467 10.98 -10.08 12.41
CA GLN A 467 11.51 -11.44 12.44
C GLN A 467 12.98 -11.34 12.86
N TRP A 468 13.38 -12.12 13.86
CA TRP A 468 14.77 -12.17 14.33
C TRP A 468 15.17 -13.60 14.64
N GLU A 469 16.47 -13.86 14.61
CA GLU A 469 17.03 -15.14 15.03
C GLU A 469 17.53 -15.02 16.46
N LYS A 470 17.30 -16.07 17.25
CA LYS A 470 17.79 -16.18 18.62
C LYS A 470 18.83 -17.28 18.65
N PHE A 471 20.10 -16.86 18.60
CA PHE A 471 21.26 -17.74 18.56
C PHE A 471 21.29 -18.72 19.76
N ASP A 472 20.95 -18.23 20.95
CA ASP A 472 20.98 -19.04 22.19
C ASP A 472 20.04 -20.26 22.19
N TYR A 473 19.06 -20.32 21.28
CA TYR A 473 18.04 -21.39 21.25
C TYR A 473 17.82 -21.98 19.84
N TYR A 474 18.69 -21.68 18.87
CA TYR A 474 18.54 -22.10 17.46
C TYR A 474 17.08 -21.95 16.96
N SER A 475 16.52 -20.75 17.16
CA SER A 475 15.09 -20.48 16.95
C SER A 475 14.87 -19.14 16.28
N GLN A 476 13.85 -19.03 15.44
CA GLN A 476 13.35 -17.78 14.87
C GLN A 476 12.21 -17.22 15.73
N GLY A 477 12.30 -15.94 16.07
CA GLY A 477 11.25 -15.18 16.75
C GLY A 477 10.50 -14.28 15.79
N LEU A 478 9.17 -14.29 15.89
CA LEU A 478 8.26 -13.39 15.20
C LEU A 478 7.58 -12.51 16.24
N ALA A 479 7.55 -11.20 16.04
CA ALA A 479 6.75 -10.28 16.84
C ALA A 479 5.92 -9.37 15.95
N VAL A 480 4.77 -9.01 16.49
CA VAL A 480 3.95 -7.91 15.99
C VAL A 480 3.79 -6.90 17.11
N ILE A 481 4.07 -5.64 16.82
CA ILE A 481 3.93 -4.51 17.73
C ILE A 481 3.03 -3.50 17.05
N VAL A 482 1.90 -3.19 17.67
CA VAL A 482 0.91 -2.25 17.18
C VAL A 482 0.71 -1.16 18.22
N ARG A 483 0.71 0.10 17.77
CA ARG A 483 0.49 1.26 18.65
C ARG A 483 -0.80 1.98 18.25
N ASN A 484 -1.86 1.70 19.00
CA ASN A 484 -3.20 2.18 18.69
C ASN A 484 -3.88 2.83 19.90
N ASP A 485 -4.81 3.75 19.62
CA ASP A 485 -5.82 4.24 20.55
C ASP A 485 -7.19 4.27 19.86
N TYR A 486 -8.26 4.12 20.63
CA TYR A 486 -9.64 4.05 20.15
C TYR A 486 -10.47 5.09 20.92
N LYS A 487 -11.15 5.97 20.19
CA LYS A 487 -11.96 7.05 20.80
C LYS A 487 -13.32 7.18 20.14
N LYS A 488 -14.29 7.65 20.91
CA LYS A 488 -15.58 8.11 20.38
C LYS A 488 -15.38 9.48 19.71
N ILE A 489 -15.99 9.67 18.55
CA ILE A 489 -15.97 10.94 17.80
C ILE A 489 -17.25 11.70 18.09
N ASP A 490 -18.39 11.21 17.57
CA ASP A 490 -19.71 11.78 17.79
C ASP A 490 -20.60 10.76 18.51
N GLU A 491 -21.14 11.15 19.66
CA GLU A 491 -22.01 10.29 20.47
C GLU A 491 -23.40 10.08 19.85
N ASN A 492 -23.79 10.94 18.89
CA ASN A 492 -25.07 10.86 18.19
C ASN A 492 -24.98 10.09 16.86
N ALA A 493 -23.77 9.74 16.41
CA ALA A 493 -23.56 9.02 15.16
C ALA A 493 -24.02 7.55 15.22
N SER A 494 -24.11 6.96 16.41
CA SER A 494 -24.60 5.60 16.64
C SER A 494 -25.45 5.46 17.89
N VAL A 495 -26.29 4.43 17.91
CA VAL A 495 -27.06 4.01 19.07
C VAL A 495 -26.85 2.53 19.36
N TYR A 496 -26.76 2.20 20.65
CA TYR A 496 -26.76 0.82 21.12
C TYR A 496 -28.18 0.40 21.46
N ILE A 497 -28.69 -0.65 20.83
CA ILE A 497 -30.08 -1.08 20.93
C ILE A 497 -30.14 -2.45 21.59
N GLU A 498 -30.99 -2.59 22.60
CA GLU A 498 -31.42 -3.87 23.12
C GLU A 498 -32.81 -4.19 22.58
N PHE A 499 -32.86 -5.08 21.59
CA PHE A 499 -34.10 -5.53 20.97
C PHE A 499 -34.67 -6.72 21.75
N THR A 500 -35.80 -6.51 22.43
CA THR A 500 -36.51 -7.55 23.17
C THR A 500 -37.87 -7.78 22.52
N PRO A 501 -37.96 -8.68 21.52
CA PRO A 501 -39.20 -8.94 20.81
C PRO A 501 -40.31 -9.38 21.77
N VAL A 502 -41.48 -8.79 21.61
CA VAL A 502 -42.67 -9.20 22.37
C VAL A 502 -43.05 -10.60 21.91
N VAL A 503 -43.03 -11.57 22.84
CA VAL A 503 -43.49 -12.93 22.56
C VAL A 503 -45.01 -12.87 22.39
N THR A 504 -45.48 -12.72 21.16
CA THR A 504 -46.91 -12.92 20.88
C THR A 504 -47.16 -14.42 20.97
N PRO A 505 -48.03 -14.92 21.87
CA PRO A 505 -48.35 -16.33 21.89
C PRO A 505 -48.93 -16.67 20.51
N LYS A 506 -48.30 -17.64 19.83
CA LYS A 506 -48.86 -18.22 18.60
C LYS A 506 -50.27 -18.73 18.94
N ALA A 507 -51.28 -18.09 18.36
CA ALA A 507 -52.65 -18.58 18.37
C ALA A 507 -52.79 -19.81 17.48
#